data_AF-A0AAW9GV95-F1
#
_entry.id   AF-A0AAW9GV95-F1
#
_cell.length_a   1.000
_cell.length_b   1.000
_cell.length_c   1.000
_cell.angle_alpha   90.00
_cell.angle_beta   90.00
_cell.angle_gamma   90.00
#
_symmetry.space_group_name_H-M   'P 1'
#
loop_
_entity.id
_entity.type
_entity.pdbx_description
1 polymer ?
#
loop_
_entity_poly.entity_id
_entity_poly.type
_entity_poly.pdbx_seq_one_letter_code
_entity_poly.pdbx_strand_id
1 'polypeptide(L)'
;MDRALTPPLFAQVLGPAFAQLPPVLRALHTPSSQSRYVGQAVVQRGRHPLLPLCAWLVRLPRTGPATPVEVVFRADAHGERWERRFGTHAMPSRLWLHRGRLRERLGAVVFEFALRIDGAGIEWRAARAWAFGVVPLPRRWLAGVHCREDQRDGRYAFLIAVSLPWIGPFIRYEGWLAPA
;
A
#
# COMPACT_ATOMS: atom_id res chain seq x y z
N MET A 1 -24.89 -16.89 -0.33
CA MET A 1 -25.23 -16.88 -1.77
C MET A 1 -25.21 -15.41 -2.18
N ASP A 2 -24.27 -14.80 -2.89
CA ASP A 2 -23.16 -15.22 -3.75
C ASP A 2 -21.89 -14.42 -3.39
N ARG A 3 -20.85 -15.09 -2.88
CA ARG A 3 -19.53 -14.46 -2.66
C ARG A 3 -18.57 -14.74 -3.82
N ALA A 4 -19.06 -15.38 -4.88
CA ALA A 4 -18.27 -15.91 -5.98
C ALA A 4 -18.20 -14.99 -7.23
N LEU A 5 -18.90 -13.84 -7.24
CA LEU A 5 -19.08 -13.06 -8.47
C LEU A 5 -18.31 -11.73 -8.54
N THR A 6 -17.80 -11.21 -7.41
CA THR A 6 -17.01 -9.98 -7.45
C THR A 6 -15.53 -10.31 -7.59
N PRO A 7 -14.88 -9.95 -8.71
CA PRO A 7 -13.45 -10.17 -8.87
C PRO A 7 -12.66 -9.41 -7.79
N PRO A 8 -11.46 -9.85 -7.42
CA PRO A 8 -10.62 -9.16 -6.44
C PRO A 8 -10.41 -7.69 -6.80
N LEU A 9 -10.21 -6.83 -5.80
CA LEU A 9 -10.14 -5.38 -6.00
C LEU A 9 -9.07 -4.99 -7.03
N PHE A 10 -7.91 -5.63 -6.95
CA PHE A 10 -6.80 -5.39 -7.88
C PHE A 10 -7.08 -5.92 -9.28
N ALA A 11 -7.82 -7.02 -9.41
CA ALA A 11 -8.26 -7.51 -10.72
C ALA A 11 -9.25 -6.52 -11.37
N GLN A 12 -10.10 -5.85 -10.58
CA GLN A 12 -10.98 -4.79 -11.10
C GLN A 12 -10.20 -3.55 -11.56
N VAL A 13 -9.12 -3.19 -10.86
CA VAL A 13 -8.33 -1.99 -11.19
C VAL A 13 -7.38 -2.24 -12.37
N LEU A 14 -6.68 -3.38 -12.39
CA LEU A 14 -5.70 -3.74 -13.42
C LEU A 14 -6.33 -4.41 -14.65
N GLY A 15 -7.56 -4.90 -14.53
CA GLY A 15 -8.27 -5.58 -15.61
C GLY A 15 -7.51 -6.84 -16.09
N PRO A 16 -7.50 -7.12 -17.41
CA PRO A 16 -6.84 -8.30 -17.98
C PRO A 16 -5.34 -8.40 -17.64
N ALA A 17 -4.70 -7.27 -17.38
CA ALA A 17 -3.28 -7.21 -17.06
C ALA A 17 -2.97 -7.95 -15.74
N PHE A 18 -3.93 -8.05 -14.82
CA PHE A 18 -3.78 -8.78 -13.56
C PHE A 18 -3.34 -10.24 -13.76
N ALA A 19 -3.78 -10.90 -14.85
CA ALA A 19 -3.42 -12.28 -15.14
C ALA A 19 -1.93 -12.46 -15.49
N GLN A 20 -1.26 -11.38 -15.92
CA GLN A 20 0.16 -11.36 -16.30
C GLN A 20 1.08 -11.23 -15.10
N LEU A 21 0.54 -10.87 -13.92
CA LEU A 21 1.32 -10.76 -12.70
C LEU A 21 1.85 -12.14 -12.26
N PRO A 22 3.01 -12.17 -11.61
CA PRO A 22 3.53 -13.40 -11.05
C PRO A 22 2.58 -14.03 -10.03
N PRO A 23 2.59 -15.37 -9.89
CA PRO A 23 1.66 -16.09 -9.02
C PRO A 23 1.62 -15.56 -7.58
N VAL A 24 2.77 -15.12 -7.05
CA VAL A 24 2.89 -14.58 -5.69
C VAL A 24 2.11 -13.28 -5.49
N LEU A 25 2.18 -12.35 -6.45
CA LEU A 25 1.42 -11.09 -6.41
C LEU A 25 -0.07 -11.36 -6.60
N ARG A 26 -0.43 -12.25 -7.54
CA ARG A 26 -1.81 -12.63 -7.78
C ARG A 26 -2.44 -13.27 -6.55
N ALA A 27 -1.72 -14.15 -5.86
CA ALA A 27 -2.20 -14.81 -4.65
C ALA A 27 -2.45 -13.81 -3.52
N LEU A 28 -1.51 -12.87 -3.30
CA LEU A 28 -1.67 -11.81 -2.29
C LEU A 28 -2.88 -10.93 -2.57
N HIS A 29 -3.10 -10.59 -3.84
CA HIS A 29 -4.20 -9.74 -4.31
C HIS A 29 -5.50 -10.50 -4.64
N THR A 30 -5.60 -11.78 -4.23
CA THR A 30 -6.82 -12.58 -4.31
C THR A 30 -7.20 -13.12 -2.92
N PRO A 31 -7.47 -12.24 -1.93
CA PRO A 31 -7.83 -12.68 -0.59
C PRO A 31 -9.22 -13.35 -0.59
N SER A 32 -9.29 -14.60 -0.14
CA SER A 32 -10.53 -15.40 -0.12
C SER A 32 -11.52 -14.95 0.97
N SER A 33 -11.05 -14.39 2.08
CA SER A 33 -11.85 -13.70 3.10
C SER A 33 -10.94 -13.00 4.12
N GLN A 34 -9.89 -13.71 4.50
CA GLN A 34 -8.78 -13.23 5.29
C GLN A 34 -7.51 -13.96 4.88
N SER A 35 -6.43 -13.22 4.65
CA SER A 35 -5.11 -13.80 4.37
C SER A 35 -4.07 -13.12 5.24
N ARG A 36 -3.16 -13.91 5.80
CA ARG A 36 -2.11 -13.44 6.70
C ARG A 36 -0.76 -13.66 6.06
N TYR A 37 0.06 -12.62 6.07
CA TYR A 37 1.40 -12.62 5.54
C TYR A 37 2.37 -12.09 6.58
N VAL A 38 3.56 -12.66 6.64
CA VAL A 38 4.64 -12.26 7.54
C VAL A 38 5.94 -12.06 6.80
N GLY A 39 6.82 -11.23 7.34
CA GLY A 39 8.13 -11.00 6.78
C GLY A 39 8.89 -9.92 7.51
N GLN A 40 9.76 -9.21 6.78
CA GLN A 40 10.64 -8.20 7.35
C GLN A 40 10.70 -6.98 6.44
N ALA A 41 10.84 -5.81 7.06
CA ALA A 41 11.06 -4.56 6.36
C ALA A 41 12.14 -3.71 7.01
N VAL A 42 12.87 -3.01 6.16
CA VAL A 42 13.71 -1.88 6.53
C VAL A 42 12.85 -0.64 6.42
N VAL A 43 12.75 0.14 7.51
CA VAL A 43 12.04 1.42 7.53
C VAL A 43 13.04 2.53 7.78
N GLN A 44 13.01 3.55 6.93
CA GLN A 44 13.85 4.75 7.00
C GLN A 44 12.97 5.99 6.89
N ARG A 45 12.86 6.75 7.97
CA ARG A 45 12.24 8.07 7.96
C ARG A 45 13.26 9.15 7.62
N GLY A 46 12.79 10.22 6.99
CA GLY A 46 13.55 11.47 6.85
C GLY A 46 13.88 12.12 8.20
N ARG A 47 14.56 13.26 8.14
CA ARG A 47 15.01 14.02 9.32
C ARG A 47 14.23 15.32 9.55
N HIS A 48 13.18 15.58 8.76
CA HIS A 48 12.46 16.85 8.81
C HIS A 48 11.63 16.99 10.11
N PRO A 49 11.59 18.17 10.75
CA PRO A 49 10.91 18.37 12.04
C PRO A 49 9.39 18.15 12.00
N LEU A 50 8.73 18.35 10.86
CA LEU A 50 7.29 18.06 10.70
C LEU A 50 6.97 16.56 10.55
N LEU A 51 7.99 15.72 10.37
CA LEU A 51 7.81 14.31 10.11
C LEU A 51 7.06 13.57 11.22
N PRO A 52 7.33 13.77 12.53
CA PRO A 52 6.60 13.07 13.59
C PRO A 52 5.09 13.32 13.53
N LEU A 53 4.67 14.57 13.28
CA LEU A 53 3.25 14.94 13.16
C LEU A 53 2.60 14.27 11.95
N CYS A 54 3.21 14.40 10.78
CA CYS A 54 2.70 13.79 9.56
C CYS A 54 2.69 12.26 9.66
N ALA A 55 3.75 11.66 10.22
CA ALA A 55 3.83 10.22 10.46
C ALA A 55 2.77 9.73 11.44
N TRP A 56 2.41 10.52 12.45
CA TRP A 56 1.30 10.21 13.35
C TRP A 56 -0.05 10.24 12.62
N LEU A 57 -0.31 11.28 11.80
CA LEU A 57 -1.56 11.41 11.03
C LEU A 57 -1.85 10.21 10.12
N VAL A 58 -0.80 9.65 9.50
CA VAL A 58 -0.92 8.47 8.62
C VAL A 58 -0.44 7.17 9.27
N ARG A 59 -0.20 7.18 10.59
CA ARG A 59 0.25 6.03 11.39
C ARG A 59 1.46 5.29 10.80
N LEU A 60 2.45 6.00 10.28
CA LEU A 60 3.65 5.38 9.72
C LEU A 60 4.47 4.66 10.80
N PRO A 61 5.19 3.58 10.44
CA PRO A 61 6.09 2.86 11.34
C PRO A 61 7.37 3.66 11.64
N ARG A 62 8.01 3.40 12.78
CA ARG A 62 9.30 4.02 13.16
C ARG A 62 10.45 3.45 12.32
N THR A 63 11.55 4.21 12.22
CA THR A 63 12.79 3.74 11.57
C THR A 63 13.32 2.47 12.24
N GLY A 64 13.74 1.49 11.45
CA GLY A 64 14.29 0.21 11.95
C GLY A 64 14.89 -0.64 10.82
N PRO A 65 16.02 -1.33 11.03
CA PRO A 65 16.76 -2.03 9.97
C PRO A 65 16.25 -3.43 9.62
N ALA A 66 15.36 -4.02 10.42
CA ALA A 66 14.79 -5.35 10.18
C ALA A 66 13.51 -5.53 11.00
N THR A 67 12.56 -4.62 10.83
CA THR A 67 11.31 -4.64 11.58
C THR A 67 10.45 -5.81 11.12
N PRO A 68 10.02 -6.73 12.02
CA PRO A 68 9.06 -7.78 11.68
C PRO A 68 7.78 -7.14 11.15
N VAL A 69 7.31 -7.61 10.00
CA VAL A 69 6.08 -7.14 9.39
C VAL A 69 5.07 -8.26 9.36
N GLU A 70 3.86 -7.94 9.78
CA GLU A 70 2.70 -8.77 9.59
C GLU A 70 1.64 -7.96 8.85
N VAL A 71 1.02 -8.58 7.84
CA VAL A 71 -0.08 -7.96 7.11
C VAL A 71 -1.24 -8.93 7.09
N VAL A 72 -2.38 -8.47 7.58
CA VAL A 72 -3.64 -9.19 7.46
C VAL A 72 -4.50 -8.46 6.44
N PHE A 73 -4.80 -9.14 5.34
CA PHE A 73 -5.71 -8.70 4.30
C PHE A 73 -7.09 -9.24 4.63
N ARG A 74 -8.11 -8.37 4.65
CA ARG A 74 -9.51 -8.75 4.79
C ARG A 74 -10.29 -8.14 3.64
N ALA A 75 -10.95 -8.96 2.83
CA ALA A 75 -11.81 -8.48 1.76
C ALA A 75 -13.28 -8.56 2.15
N ASP A 76 -14.00 -7.48 1.85
CA ASP A 76 -15.46 -7.40 2.00
C ASP A 76 -16.10 -6.86 0.71
N ALA A 77 -17.43 -6.79 0.68
CA ALA A 77 -18.19 -6.36 -0.49
C ALA A 77 -17.89 -4.90 -0.92
N HIS A 78 -17.26 -4.10 -0.06
CA HIS A 78 -16.98 -2.69 -0.30
C HIS A 78 -15.48 -2.40 -0.51
N GLY A 79 -14.63 -3.43 -0.52
CA GLY A 79 -13.19 -3.30 -0.77
C GLY A 79 -12.36 -4.16 0.18
N GLU A 80 -11.15 -3.69 0.46
CA GLU A 80 -10.16 -4.42 1.25
C GLU A 80 -9.71 -3.62 2.47
N ARG A 81 -9.39 -4.30 3.55
CA ARG A 81 -8.77 -3.73 4.75
C ARG A 81 -7.42 -4.39 4.93
N TRP A 82 -6.40 -3.57 5.02
CA TRP A 82 -5.02 -4.02 5.20
C TRP A 82 -4.56 -3.61 6.58
N GLU A 83 -4.43 -4.58 7.47
CA GLU A 83 -3.91 -4.38 8.82
C GLU A 83 -2.40 -4.68 8.78
N ARG A 84 -1.61 -3.66 8.48
CA ARG A 84 -0.14 -3.75 8.47
C ARG A 84 0.38 -3.49 9.88
N ARG A 85 1.22 -4.36 10.40
CA ARG A 85 1.88 -4.22 11.69
C ARG A 85 3.39 -4.33 11.50
N PHE A 86 4.10 -3.27 11.85
CA PHE A 86 5.56 -3.18 11.81
C PHE A 86 6.08 -3.20 13.26
N GLY A 87 6.55 -4.35 13.72
CA GLY A 87 6.88 -4.58 15.13
C GLY A 87 5.65 -4.36 16.00
N THR A 88 5.71 -3.38 16.91
CA THR A 88 4.57 -3.01 17.78
C THR A 88 3.65 -1.97 17.16
N HIS A 89 3.98 -1.44 15.97
CA HIS A 89 3.27 -0.31 15.38
C HIS A 89 2.27 -0.75 14.31
N ALA A 90 0.99 -0.41 14.51
CA ALA A 90 -0.08 -0.72 13.56
C ALA A 90 -0.37 0.44 12.61
N MET A 91 -0.42 0.11 11.31
CA MET A 91 -0.67 0.98 10.16
C MET A 91 -1.84 0.41 9.31
N PRO A 92 -3.07 0.48 9.84
CA PRO A 92 -4.25 0.00 9.12
C PRO A 92 -4.59 0.93 7.95
N SER A 93 -5.01 0.34 6.83
CA SER A 93 -5.66 1.08 5.75
C SER A 93 -6.92 0.37 5.25
N ARG A 94 -7.73 1.14 4.53
CA ARG A 94 -8.88 0.63 3.80
C ARG A 94 -8.75 1.02 2.33
N LEU A 95 -8.89 0.04 1.46
CA LEU A 95 -8.83 0.19 0.01
C LEU A 95 -10.20 -0.06 -0.59
N TRP A 96 -10.60 0.69 -1.60
CA TRP A 96 -11.84 0.47 -2.34
C TRP A 96 -11.75 1.03 -3.75
N LEU A 97 -12.60 0.50 -4.64
CA LEU A 97 -12.72 1.03 -5.99
C LEU A 97 -13.66 2.23 -5.98
N HIS A 98 -13.25 3.33 -6.59
CA HIS A 98 -14.11 4.49 -6.80
C HIS A 98 -13.90 5.05 -8.20
N ARG A 99 -14.95 5.00 -9.04
CA ARG A 99 -14.93 5.51 -10.42
C ARG A 99 -13.75 4.97 -11.23
N GLY A 100 -13.50 3.65 -11.14
CA GLY A 100 -12.41 2.97 -11.85
C GLY A 100 -11.00 3.26 -11.34
N ARG A 101 -10.86 3.95 -10.19
CA ARG A 101 -9.56 4.17 -9.54
C ARG A 101 -9.52 3.56 -8.17
N LEU A 102 -8.33 3.13 -7.76
CA LEU A 102 -8.10 2.61 -6.41
C LEU A 102 -8.02 3.78 -5.44
N ARG A 103 -8.81 3.75 -4.37
CA ARG A 103 -8.66 4.66 -3.24
C ARG A 103 -8.16 3.92 -2.03
N GLU A 104 -7.20 4.51 -1.33
CA GLU A 104 -6.68 4.01 -0.05
C GLU A 104 -6.84 5.09 1.01
N ARG A 105 -7.56 4.78 2.08
CA ARG A 105 -7.54 5.58 3.31
C ARG A 105 -6.46 5.04 4.24
N LEU A 106 -5.47 5.88 4.52
CA LEU A 106 -4.39 5.62 5.45
C LEU A 106 -4.41 6.68 6.55
N GLY A 107 -4.93 6.29 7.73
CA GLY A 107 -5.14 7.22 8.83
C GLY A 107 -6.04 8.40 8.44
N ALA A 108 -5.50 9.61 8.56
CA ALA A 108 -6.18 10.85 8.21
C ALA A 108 -6.12 11.20 6.72
N VAL A 109 -5.40 10.46 5.87
CA VAL A 109 -5.25 10.80 4.45
C VAL A 109 -5.95 9.76 3.57
N VAL A 110 -6.64 10.23 2.54
CA VAL A 110 -7.19 9.40 1.48
C VAL A 110 -6.40 9.65 0.22
N PHE A 111 -5.81 8.60 -0.36
CA PHE A 111 -5.12 8.62 -1.63
C PHE A 111 -6.00 8.03 -2.72
N GLU A 112 -5.86 8.52 -3.93
CA GLU A 112 -6.37 7.92 -5.15
C GLU A 112 -5.18 7.54 -6.02
N PHE A 113 -5.01 6.24 -6.25
CA PHE A 113 -3.90 5.65 -6.97
C PHE A 113 -4.32 5.20 -8.37
N ALA A 114 -3.43 5.42 -9.32
CA ALA A 114 -3.41 4.72 -10.59
C ALA A 114 -2.39 3.57 -10.49
N LEU A 115 -2.84 2.35 -10.76
CA LEU A 115 -1.97 1.18 -10.82
C LEU A 115 -1.54 0.94 -12.26
N ARG A 116 -0.27 0.55 -12.43
CA ARG A 116 0.30 0.18 -13.72
C ARG A 116 1.16 -1.06 -13.54
N ILE A 117 1.13 -1.98 -14.50
CA ILE A 117 2.08 -3.08 -14.54
C ILE A 117 3.41 -2.55 -15.07
N ASP A 118 4.48 -2.87 -14.35
CA ASP A 118 5.86 -2.55 -14.73
C ASP A 118 6.70 -3.83 -14.67
N GLY A 119 6.92 -4.44 -15.84
CA GLY A 119 7.53 -5.77 -15.93
C GLY A 119 6.68 -6.82 -15.20
N ALA A 120 7.26 -7.45 -14.18
CA ALA A 120 6.61 -8.45 -13.33
C ALA A 120 5.96 -7.84 -12.07
N GLY A 121 5.98 -6.51 -11.91
CA GLY A 121 5.50 -5.82 -10.72
C GLY A 121 4.31 -4.91 -10.95
N ILE A 122 3.81 -4.35 -9.86
CA ILE A 122 2.79 -3.28 -9.85
C ILE A 122 3.45 -1.99 -9.38
N GLU A 123 3.36 -0.96 -10.19
CA GLU A 123 3.70 0.41 -9.82
C GLU A 123 2.44 1.17 -9.44
N TRP A 124 2.48 1.84 -8.29
CA TRP A 124 1.41 2.69 -7.80
C TRP A 124 1.81 4.15 -7.91
N ARG A 125 0.96 4.95 -8.54
CA ARG A 125 1.15 6.40 -8.66
C ARG A 125 -0.01 7.14 -8.03
N ALA A 126 0.30 8.00 -7.06
CA ALA A 126 -0.71 8.83 -6.42
C ALA A 126 -1.18 9.92 -7.40
N ALA A 127 -2.44 9.87 -7.82
CA ALA A 127 -3.05 10.85 -8.71
C ALA A 127 -3.65 12.03 -7.93
N ARG A 128 -4.31 11.73 -6.80
CA ARG A 128 -4.96 12.70 -5.92
C ARG A 128 -4.84 12.24 -4.47
N ALA A 129 -4.90 13.19 -3.54
CA ALA A 129 -5.04 12.88 -2.13
C ALA A 129 -5.83 13.96 -1.40
N TRP A 130 -6.44 13.58 -0.28
CA TRP A 130 -7.21 14.47 0.58
C TRP A 130 -6.83 14.24 2.05
N ALA A 131 -6.49 15.31 2.75
CA ALA A 131 -6.38 15.30 4.20
C ALA A 131 -7.78 15.32 4.82
N PHE A 132 -7.96 14.51 5.86
CA PHE A 132 -9.22 14.21 6.54
C PHE A 132 -10.35 13.77 5.59
N GLY A 133 -9.99 13.31 4.38
CA GLY A 133 -10.95 12.93 3.33
C GLY A 133 -11.63 14.10 2.60
N VAL A 134 -11.33 15.35 2.96
CA VAL A 134 -12.03 16.54 2.42
C VAL A 134 -11.09 17.61 1.86
N VAL A 135 -9.95 17.87 2.50
CA VAL A 135 -9.03 18.93 2.08
C VAL A 135 -8.10 18.41 1.00
N PRO A 136 -8.19 18.87 -0.27
CA PRO A 136 -7.32 18.37 -1.32
C PRO A 136 -5.85 18.73 -1.06
N LEU A 137 -4.97 17.74 -1.19
CA LEU A 137 -3.53 17.95 -1.07
C LEU A 137 -2.92 18.40 -2.41
N PRO A 138 -1.86 19.23 -2.40
CA PRO A 138 -1.19 19.67 -3.63
C PRO A 138 -0.65 18.49 -4.46
N ARG A 139 -0.95 18.48 -5.76
CA ARG A 139 -0.48 17.42 -6.69
C ARG A 139 1.05 17.24 -6.67
N ARG A 140 1.80 18.32 -6.49
CA ARG A 140 3.27 18.29 -6.35
C ARG A 140 3.77 17.43 -5.19
N TRP A 141 2.99 17.26 -4.13
CA TRP A 141 3.33 16.38 -3.01
C TRP A 141 3.20 14.90 -3.38
N LEU A 142 2.35 14.59 -4.35
CA LEU A 142 2.05 13.24 -4.80
C LEU A 142 3.07 12.72 -5.82
N ALA A 143 3.79 13.62 -6.49
CA ALA A 143 4.81 13.25 -7.46
C ALA A 143 5.97 12.45 -6.85
N GLY A 144 6.23 12.61 -5.55
CA GLY A 144 7.24 11.86 -4.82
C GLY A 144 6.71 10.60 -4.12
N VAL A 145 5.43 10.24 -4.32
CA VAL A 145 4.84 9.02 -3.77
C VAL A 145 5.00 7.90 -4.78
N HIS A 146 5.93 7.00 -4.50
CA HIS A 146 6.20 5.82 -5.30
C HIS A 146 6.02 4.57 -4.46
N CYS A 147 5.09 3.70 -4.87
CA CYS A 147 5.02 2.34 -4.34
C CYS A 147 5.25 1.36 -5.48
N ARG A 148 6.07 0.35 -5.23
CA ARG A 148 6.34 -0.75 -6.13
C ARG A 148 6.13 -2.05 -5.39
N GLU A 149 5.45 -2.97 -6.05
CA GLU A 149 5.26 -4.34 -5.62
C GLU A 149 5.89 -5.23 -6.69
N ASP A 150 6.66 -6.24 -6.28
CA ASP A 150 7.38 -7.12 -7.19
C ASP A 150 7.56 -8.50 -6.55
N GLN A 151 8.10 -9.45 -7.30
CA GLN A 151 8.52 -10.74 -6.77
C GLN A 151 10.04 -10.78 -6.65
N ARG A 152 10.54 -11.20 -5.48
CA ARG A 152 11.96 -11.45 -5.25
C ARG A 152 12.14 -12.80 -4.54
N ASP A 153 12.94 -13.69 -5.11
CA ASP A 153 13.25 -15.01 -4.53
C ASP A 153 12.01 -15.83 -4.15
N GLY A 154 10.96 -15.78 -5.00
CA GLY A 154 9.70 -16.48 -4.74
C GLY A 154 8.80 -15.83 -3.69
N ARG A 155 9.19 -14.66 -3.15
CA ARG A 155 8.46 -13.93 -2.12
C ARG A 155 7.91 -12.63 -2.67
N TYR A 156 6.84 -12.14 -2.04
CA TYR A 156 6.30 -10.84 -2.35
C TYR A 156 7.27 -9.79 -1.82
N ALA A 157 7.73 -8.88 -2.67
CA ALA A 157 8.58 -7.76 -2.30
C ALA A 157 7.83 -6.46 -2.49
N PHE A 158 8.05 -5.51 -1.58
CA PHE A 158 7.47 -4.19 -1.67
C PHE A 158 8.52 -3.12 -1.39
N LEU A 159 8.35 -1.97 -2.04
CA LEU A 159 9.13 -0.77 -1.82
C LEU A 159 8.18 0.40 -1.85
N ILE A 160 8.13 1.15 -0.77
CA ILE A 160 7.39 2.40 -0.66
C ILE A 160 8.40 3.50 -0.39
N ALA A 161 8.43 4.51 -1.24
CA ALA A 161 9.23 5.69 -1.07
C ALA A 161 8.33 6.92 -1.24
N VAL A 162 8.32 7.77 -0.23
CA VAL A 162 7.60 9.04 -0.25
C VAL A 162 8.61 10.15 -0.04
N SER A 163 8.64 11.09 -0.97
CA SER A 163 9.31 12.38 -0.84
C SER A 163 8.31 13.51 -1.01
N LEU A 164 8.52 14.59 -0.27
CA LEU A 164 7.70 15.79 -0.36
C LEU A 164 8.56 16.94 -0.89
N PRO A 165 8.00 17.84 -1.72
CA PRO A 165 8.70 19.05 -2.14
C PRO A 165 9.21 19.83 -0.93
N TRP A 166 10.46 20.31 -1.03
CA TRP A 166 11.18 21.10 -0.01
C TRP A 166 11.53 20.38 1.30
N ILE A 167 10.74 19.37 1.69
CA ILE A 167 11.02 18.51 2.84
C ILE A 167 12.08 17.44 2.49
N GLY A 168 12.08 16.97 1.24
CA GLY A 168 12.94 15.89 0.77
C GLY A 168 12.39 14.50 1.11
N PRO A 169 13.26 13.49 1.30
CA PRO A 169 12.85 12.13 1.66
C PRO A 169 12.03 12.13 2.96
N PHE A 170 10.79 11.65 2.88
CA PHE A 170 9.86 11.63 4.01
C PHE A 170 9.85 10.25 4.66
N ILE A 171 9.57 9.19 3.91
CA ILE A 171 9.73 7.82 4.38
C ILE A 171 10.09 6.91 3.22
N ARG A 172 10.99 5.96 3.47
CA ARG A 172 11.24 4.81 2.61
C ARG A 172 11.08 3.56 3.46
N TYR A 173 10.31 2.60 3.00
CA TYR A 173 10.33 1.28 3.58
C TYR A 173 10.24 0.21 2.51
N GLU A 174 11.06 -0.81 2.63
CA GLU A 174 11.13 -1.91 1.69
C GLU A 174 11.32 -3.22 2.43
N GLY A 175 10.82 -4.29 1.85
CA GLY A 175 10.79 -5.57 2.53
C GLY A 175 10.18 -6.66 1.68
N TRP A 176 9.96 -7.79 2.32
CA TRP A 176 9.32 -8.94 1.71
C TRP A 176 8.29 -9.55 2.64
N LEU A 177 7.34 -10.27 2.07
CA LEU A 177 6.30 -11.03 2.74
C LEU A 177 6.19 -12.44 2.15
N ALA A 178 5.85 -13.39 3.01
CA ALA A 178 5.44 -14.73 2.65
C ALA A 178 4.13 -15.08 3.39
N PRO A 179 3.33 -16.02 2.86
CA PRO A 179 2.18 -16.56 3.59
C PRO A 179 2.63 -17.05 4.98
N ALA A 180 1.84 -16.73 5.99
CA ALA A 180 2.08 -17.15 7.38
C ALA A 180 1.77 -18.63 7.60
#